data_AF-A0AAW2BTH5-F1
#
_entry.id   AF-A0AAW2BTH5-F1
#
_cell.length_a   1.000
_cell.length_b   1.000
_cell.length_c   1.000
_cell.angle_alpha   90.00
_cell.angle_beta   90.00
_cell.angle_gamma   90.00
#
_symmetry.space_group_name_H-M   'P 1'
#
loop_
_entity.id
_entity.type
_entity.pdbx_description
1 polymer ?
#
loop_
_entity_poly.entity_id
_entity_poly.type
_entity_poly.pdbx_seq_one_letter_code
_entity_poly.pdbx_strand_id
1 'polypeptide(L)'
;MSLRELGKYRRELGLDKKQRFIALLRKFPAVFDIEEEGVFSLKFKLTPEAERLYLEEMRIMNEMEDLLVVILRKLLMMSFEKRILLEKIAQLRTDLGLPLEFRNTICHKYPQYFRVVLTERGPALELTHWDPELTVSANQLIDEENRAREVE
;
A
#
# COMPACT_ATOMS: atom_id res chain seq x y z
N MET A 1 0.24 -22.29 -5.31
CA MET A 1 0.90 -21.83 -6.57
C MET A 1 2.00 -22.81 -6.95
N SER A 2 2.30 -23.01 -8.24
CA SER A 2 3.43 -23.87 -8.65
C SER A 2 4.77 -23.16 -8.50
N LEU A 3 5.79 -23.84 -7.96
CA LEU A 3 7.15 -23.28 -7.89
C LEU A 3 7.74 -22.97 -9.28
N ARG A 4 7.27 -23.62 -10.34
CA ARG A 4 7.73 -23.35 -11.71
C ARG A 4 7.27 -21.97 -12.19
N GLU A 5 6.07 -21.54 -11.79
CA GLU A 5 5.49 -20.26 -12.16
C GLU A 5 6.23 -19.08 -11.53
N LEU A 6 6.84 -19.27 -10.35
CA LEU A 6 7.68 -18.26 -9.72
C LEU A 6 8.96 -17.94 -10.51
N GLY A 7 9.36 -18.81 -11.45
CA GLY A 7 10.52 -18.62 -12.32
C GLY A 7 10.61 -17.24 -12.98
N LYS A 8 9.45 -16.68 -13.38
CA LYS A 8 9.38 -15.36 -14.03
C LYS A 8 9.69 -14.18 -13.11
N TYR A 9 9.52 -14.33 -11.79
CA TYR A 9 9.69 -13.26 -10.80
C TYR A 9 11.05 -13.30 -10.08
N ARG A 10 12.01 -14.11 -10.54
CA ARG A 10 13.31 -14.25 -9.84
C ARG A 10 14.01 -12.93 -9.57
N ARG A 11 14.04 -12.03 -10.57
CA ARG A 11 14.71 -10.73 -10.47
C ARG A 11 14.02 -9.83 -9.44
N GLU A 12 12.69 -9.80 -9.47
CA GLU A 12 11.87 -9.01 -8.55
C GLU A 12 11.99 -9.50 -7.10
N LEU A 13 12.16 -10.81 -6.91
CA LEU A 13 12.37 -11.43 -5.62
C LEU A 13 13.84 -11.41 -5.16
N GLY A 14 14.73 -10.71 -5.88
CA GLY A 14 16.14 -10.56 -5.52
C GLY A 14 16.95 -11.87 -5.59
N LEU A 15 16.46 -12.89 -6.29
CA LEU A 15 17.13 -14.18 -6.39
C LEU A 15 18.12 -14.21 -7.55
N ASP A 16 19.35 -14.62 -7.25
CA ASP A 16 20.33 -14.94 -8.27
C ASP A 16 19.97 -16.26 -9.02
N LYS A 17 20.66 -16.54 -10.13
CA LYS A 17 20.40 -17.75 -10.95
C LYS A 17 20.74 -19.06 -10.21
N LYS A 18 21.53 -19.03 -9.13
CA LYS A 18 21.99 -20.21 -8.39
C LYS A 18 21.05 -20.57 -7.24
N GLN A 19 20.40 -19.59 -6.63
CA GLN A 19 19.48 -19.80 -5.50
C GLN A 19 18.17 -20.47 -5.96
N ARG A 20 17.80 -21.60 -5.36
CA ARG A 20 16.54 -22.31 -5.67
C ARG A 20 15.38 -21.74 -4.85
N PHE A 21 14.21 -21.52 -5.46
CA PHE A 21 13.00 -21.06 -4.76
C PHE A 21 12.64 -21.91 -3.56
N ILE A 22 12.71 -23.23 -3.69
CA ILE A 22 12.43 -24.14 -2.58
C ILE A 22 13.34 -23.89 -1.37
N ALA A 23 14.61 -23.52 -1.61
CA ALA A 23 15.55 -23.21 -0.54
C ALA A 23 15.23 -21.88 0.14
N LEU A 24 14.66 -20.91 -0.58
CA LEU A 24 14.14 -19.68 0.00
C LEU A 24 12.91 -19.96 0.88
N LEU A 25 11.91 -20.65 0.34
CA LEU A 25 10.67 -20.92 1.07
C LEU A 25 10.91 -21.71 2.36
N ARG A 26 11.84 -22.68 2.33
CA ARG A 26 12.24 -23.46 3.51
C ARG A 26 12.88 -22.61 4.62
N LYS A 27 13.34 -21.39 4.35
CA LYS A 27 13.83 -20.46 5.39
C LYS A 27 12.69 -19.84 6.21
N PHE A 28 11.45 -19.90 5.71
CA PHE A 28 10.28 -19.28 6.34
C PHE A 28 9.15 -20.31 6.54
N PRO A 29 9.39 -21.39 7.30
CA PRO A 29 8.40 -22.46 7.50
C PRO A 29 7.14 -22.00 8.25
N ALA A 30 7.21 -20.90 9.00
CA ALA A 30 6.03 -20.31 9.64
C ALA A 30 5.06 -19.64 8.65
N VAL A 31 5.53 -19.34 7.43
CA VAL A 31 4.76 -18.62 6.41
C VAL A 31 4.36 -19.53 5.26
N PHE A 32 5.22 -20.47 4.87
CA PHE A 32 5.00 -21.30 3.68
C PHE A 32 4.96 -22.80 3.99
N ASP A 33 3.91 -23.45 3.53
CA ASP A 33 3.82 -24.90 3.40
C ASP A 33 4.21 -25.32 1.99
N ILE A 34 5.10 -26.32 1.88
CA ILE A 34 5.57 -26.86 0.62
C ILE A 34 4.99 -28.26 0.44
N GLU A 35 4.29 -28.47 -0.67
CA GLU A 35 3.61 -29.73 -1.00
C GLU A 35 4.19 -30.31 -2.29
N GLU A 36 4.44 -31.62 -2.29
CA GLU A 36 4.78 -32.37 -3.50
C GLU A 36 3.50 -32.78 -4.22
N GLU A 37 3.38 -32.41 -5.50
CA GLU A 37 2.25 -32.77 -6.34
C GLU A 37 2.71 -33.73 -7.43
N GLY A 38 2.55 -35.03 -7.17
CA GLY A 38 2.96 -36.08 -8.12
C GLY A 38 4.47 -36.09 -8.38
N VAL A 39 4.86 -36.50 -9.58
CA VAL A 39 6.27 -36.71 -9.93
C VAL A 39 6.86 -35.39 -10.47
N PHE A 40 7.76 -34.76 -9.69
CA PHE A 40 8.53 -33.56 -10.04
C PHE A 40 7.77 -32.21 -10.11
N SER A 41 6.59 -32.09 -9.50
CA SER A 41 5.95 -30.78 -9.27
C SER A 41 5.96 -30.44 -7.78
N LEU A 42 6.38 -29.22 -7.48
CA LEU A 42 6.34 -28.67 -6.13
C LEU A 42 5.38 -27.49 -6.15
N LYS A 43 4.40 -27.53 -5.25
CA LYS A 43 3.53 -26.41 -4.93
C LYS A 43 3.91 -25.85 -3.58
N PHE A 44 3.51 -24.61 -3.37
CA PHE A 44 3.53 -24.01 -2.06
C PHE A 44 2.23 -23.25 -1.84
N LYS A 45 1.88 -23.12 -0.57
CA LYS A 45 0.76 -22.33 -0.06
C LYS A 45 1.21 -21.60 1.20
N LEU A 46 0.39 -20.64 1.65
CA LEU A 46 0.58 -20.07 2.97
C LEU A 46 0.17 -21.09 4.03
N THR A 47 0.81 -21.04 5.19
CA THR A 47 0.28 -21.71 6.39
C THR A 47 -1.08 -21.10 6.76
N PRO A 48 -1.97 -21.84 7.45
CA PRO A 48 -3.26 -21.29 7.89
C PRO A 48 -3.12 -20.00 8.71
N GLU A 49 -2.07 -19.90 9.53
CA GLU A 49 -1.77 -18.70 10.32
C GLU A 49 -1.35 -17.52 9.44
N ALA A 50 -0.47 -17.74 8.45
CA ALA A 50 -0.03 -16.69 7.56
C ALA A 50 -1.16 -16.23 6.62
N GLU A 51 -1.98 -17.15 6.13
CA GLU A 51 -3.16 -16.83 5.33
C GLU A 51 -4.17 -15.99 6.14
N ARG A 52 -4.44 -16.37 7.39
CA ARG A 52 -5.30 -15.57 8.28
C ARG A 52 -4.76 -14.16 8.50
N LEU A 53 -3.46 -14.01 8.75
CA LEU A 53 -2.84 -12.70 8.93
C LEU A 53 -2.92 -11.85 7.65
N TYR A 54 -2.68 -12.45 6.49
CA TYR A 54 -2.81 -11.78 5.20
C TYR A 54 -4.24 -11.28 4.94
N LEU A 55 -5.25 -12.12 5.21
CA LEU A 55 -6.65 -11.73 5.03
C LEU A 55 -7.07 -10.63 6.02
N GLU A 56 -6.58 -10.69 7.26
CA GLU A 56 -6.85 -9.66 8.27
C GLU A 56 -6.19 -8.32 7.90
N GLU A 57 -4.95 -8.33 7.41
CA GLU A 57 -4.30 -7.14 6.86
C GLU A 57 -5.13 -6.53 5.73
N MET A 58 -5.59 -7.34 4.77
CA MET A 58 -6.45 -6.87 3.69
C MET A 58 -7.78 -6.29 4.19
N ARG A 59 -8.41 -6.89 5.20
CA ARG A 59 -9.63 -6.37 5.82
C ARG A 59 -9.39 -4.99 6.43
N ILE A 60 -8.35 -4.86 7.26
CA ILE A 60 -7.99 -3.60 7.93
C ILE A 60 -7.65 -2.52 6.90
N MET A 61 -6.86 -2.85 5.87
CA MET A 61 -6.51 -1.89 4.82
C MET A 61 -7.75 -1.35 4.08
N ASN A 62 -8.75 -2.20 3.82
CA ASN A 62 -10.01 -1.78 3.22
C ASN A 62 -10.84 -0.90 4.17
N GLU A 63 -10.86 -1.21 5.47
CA GLU A 63 -11.54 -0.39 6.49
C GLU A 63 -10.87 0.98 6.67
N MET A 64 -9.56 1.06 6.45
CA MET A 64 -8.79 2.30 6.53
C MET A 64 -8.85 3.16 5.27
N GLU A 65 -9.56 2.74 4.21
CA GLU A 65 -9.52 3.40 2.90
C GLU A 65 -9.83 4.91 2.99
N ASP A 66 -10.87 5.30 3.74
CA ASP A 66 -11.24 6.71 3.91
C ASP A 66 -10.14 7.52 4.61
N LEU A 67 -9.46 6.92 5.59
CA LEU A 67 -8.31 7.53 6.24
C LEU A 67 -7.13 7.69 5.26
N LEU A 68 -6.86 6.69 4.44
CA LEU A 68 -5.79 6.74 3.42
C LEU A 68 -6.07 7.82 2.37
N VAL A 69 -7.33 8.02 1.99
CA VAL A 69 -7.76 9.12 1.13
C VAL A 69 -7.44 10.46 1.78
N VAL A 70 -7.78 10.64 3.06
CA VAL A 70 -7.45 11.88 3.81
C VAL A 70 -5.94 12.11 3.88
N ILE A 71 -5.15 11.06 4.16
CA ILE A 71 -3.68 11.15 4.20
C ILE A 71 -3.13 11.58 2.84
N LEU A 72 -3.56 10.97 1.75
CA LEU A 72 -3.15 11.35 0.40
C LEU A 72 -3.57 12.77 0.04
N ARG A 73 -4.78 13.21 0.42
CA ARG A 73 -5.24 14.58 0.21
C ARG A 73 -4.33 15.57 0.93
N LYS A 74 -4.07 15.36 2.23
CA LYS A 74 -3.16 16.19 3.02
C LYS A 74 -1.75 16.22 2.43
N LEU A 75 -1.22 15.07 2.01
CA LEU A 75 0.09 14.97 1.39
C LEU A 75 0.19 15.82 0.12
N LEU A 76 -0.82 15.76 -0.75
CA LEU A 76 -0.86 16.59 -1.96
C LEU A 76 -1.10 18.06 -1.63
N MET A 77 -1.91 18.39 -0.62
CA MET A 77 -2.10 19.77 -0.16
C MET A 77 -0.78 20.44 0.26
N MET A 78 0.16 19.67 0.81
CA MET A 78 1.49 20.16 1.20
C MET A 78 2.51 20.19 0.05
N SER A 79 2.17 19.67 -1.13
CA SER A 79 3.13 19.54 -2.23
C SER A 79 3.05 20.70 -3.22
N PHE A 80 4.17 20.92 -3.94
CA PHE A 80 4.22 21.91 -5.00
C PHE A 80 3.17 21.61 -6.09
N GLU A 81 2.44 22.64 -6.52
CA GLU A 81 1.29 22.54 -7.44
C GLU A 81 0.19 21.54 -7.04
N LYS A 82 0.19 21.07 -5.78
CA LYS A 82 -0.70 20.01 -5.31
C LYS A 82 -0.55 18.68 -6.07
N ARG A 83 0.68 18.41 -6.52
CA ARG A 83 1.03 17.26 -7.35
C ARG A 83 2.21 16.49 -6.78
N ILE A 84 2.20 15.16 -6.93
CA ILE A 84 3.36 14.29 -6.64
C ILE A 84 3.40 13.16 -7.68
N LEU A 85 4.60 12.81 -8.16
CA LEU A 85 4.78 11.66 -9.07
C LEU A 85 4.26 10.36 -8.43
N LEU A 86 3.49 9.58 -9.19
CA LEU A 86 2.94 8.30 -8.71
C LEU A 86 4.03 7.29 -8.31
N GLU A 87 5.21 7.39 -8.92
CA GLU A 87 6.37 6.59 -8.52
C GLU A 87 6.89 6.97 -7.13
N LYS A 88 6.87 8.26 -6.79
CA LYS A 88 7.31 8.75 -5.48
C LYS A 88 6.33 8.37 -4.37
N ILE A 89 5.04 8.44 -4.65
CA ILE A 89 4.01 7.91 -3.72
C ILE A 89 4.20 6.39 -3.56
N ALA A 90 4.44 5.66 -4.66
CA ALA A 90 4.64 4.21 -4.59
C ALA A 90 5.88 3.78 -3.78
N GLN A 91 6.94 4.60 -3.77
CA GLN A 91 8.12 4.38 -2.93
C GLN A 91 7.80 4.49 -1.43
N LEU A 92 6.81 5.31 -1.06
CA LEU A 92 6.37 5.51 0.32
C LEU A 92 5.11 4.70 0.67
N ARG A 93 4.66 3.78 -0.19
CA ARG A 93 3.37 3.10 -0.02
C ARG A 93 3.25 2.41 1.33
N THR A 94 4.31 1.75 1.78
CA THR A 94 4.31 0.99 3.04
C THR A 94 4.22 1.93 4.23
N ASP A 95 4.98 3.03 4.19
CA ASP A 95 4.97 4.04 5.26
C ASP A 95 3.63 4.78 5.34
N LEU A 96 2.94 4.92 4.21
CA LEU A 96 1.61 5.55 4.11
C LEU A 96 0.45 4.56 4.30
N GLY A 97 0.70 3.26 4.44
CA GLY A 97 -0.33 2.23 4.53
C GLY A 97 -1.14 2.03 3.24
N LEU A 98 -0.60 2.40 2.08
CA LEU A 98 -1.29 2.28 0.80
C LEU A 98 -1.24 0.86 0.24
N PRO A 99 -2.33 0.36 -0.37
CA PRO A 99 -2.34 -0.94 -1.04
C PRO A 99 -1.37 -0.95 -2.22
N LEU A 100 -0.87 -2.15 -2.57
CA LEU A 100 0.04 -2.32 -3.71
C LEU A 100 -0.57 -1.77 -5.00
N GLU A 101 -1.89 -1.95 -5.16
CA GLU A 101 -2.69 -1.51 -6.29
C GLU A 101 -3.33 -0.12 -6.08
N PHE A 102 -2.86 0.73 -5.15
CA PHE A 102 -3.48 2.03 -4.83
C PHE A 102 -3.73 2.95 -6.03
N ARG A 103 -2.92 2.81 -7.09
CA ARG A 103 -3.09 3.52 -8.36
C ARG A 103 -4.43 3.15 -9.02
N ASN A 104 -4.79 1.87 -8.96
CA ASN A 104 -5.99 1.33 -9.59
C ASN A 104 -7.20 1.34 -8.65
N THR A 105 -6.98 1.35 -7.33
CA THR A 105 -8.05 1.39 -6.33
C THR A 105 -8.33 2.84 -5.92
N ILE A 106 -7.52 3.42 -5.05
CA ILE A 106 -7.77 4.73 -4.43
C ILE A 106 -7.76 5.87 -5.47
N CYS A 107 -6.78 5.92 -6.37
CA CYS A 107 -6.66 7.06 -7.29
C CYS A 107 -7.80 7.12 -8.31
N HIS A 108 -8.37 5.98 -8.71
CA HIS A 108 -9.49 5.92 -9.66
C HIS A 108 -10.87 5.94 -9.00
N LYS A 109 -10.99 5.42 -7.76
CA LYS A 109 -12.25 5.37 -7.02
C LYS A 109 -12.69 6.75 -6.49
N TYR A 110 -11.75 7.68 -6.32
CA TYR A 110 -12.01 9.02 -5.78
C TYR A 110 -11.68 10.15 -6.79
N PRO A 111 -12.32 10.19 -7.97
CA PRO A 111 -12.04 11.20 -9.00
C PRO A 111 -12.39 12.63 -8.57
N GLN A 112 -13.25 12.79 -7.56
CA GLN A 112 -13.57 14.08 -6.95
C GLN A 112 -12.38 14.68 -6.17
N TYR A 113 -11.41 13.84 -5.76
CA TYR A 113 -10.22 14.28 -5.01
C TYR A 113 -8.93 14.14 -5.80
N PHE A 114 -8.84 13.14 -6.67
CA PHE A 114 -7.61 12.79 -7.35
C PHE A 114 -7.77 12.76 -8.86
N ARG A 115 -6.73 13.27 -9.55
CA ARG A 115 -6.58 13.15 -10.99
C ARG A 115 -5.17 12.71 -11.33
N VAL A 116 -5.03 11.74 -12.23
CA VAL A 116 -3.73 11.37 -12.77
C VAL A 116 -3.43 12.25 -13.98
N VAL A 117 -2.32 12.97 -13.95
CA VAL A 117 -1.85 13.86 -15.02
C VAL A 117 -0.48 13.41 -15.52
N LEU A 118 -0.24 13.55 -16.83
CA LEU A 118 1.08 13.30 -17.40
C LEU A 118 1.96 14.55 -17.24
N THR A 119 3.16 14.36 -16.70
CA THR A 119 4.19 15.39 -16.60
C THR A 119 5.41 14.98 -17.41
N GLU A 120 6.34 15.90 -17.63
CA GLU A 120 7.63 15.59 -18.29
C GLU A 120 8.42 14.49 -17.57
N ARG A 121 8.20 14.32 -16.26
CA ARG A 121 8.88 13.34 -15.42
C ARG A 121 8.10 12.03 -15.24
N GLY A 122 6.96 11.90 -15.91
CA GLY A 122 6.05 10.75 -15.80
C GLY A 122 4.70 11.10 -15.15
N PRO A 123 3.86 10.09 -14.87
CA PRO A 123 2.52 10.31 -14.35
C PRO A 123 2.56 10.79 -12.89
N ALA A 124 1.80 11.85 -12.60
CA ALA A 124 1.63 12.43 -11.28
C ALA A 124 0.18 12.33 -10.81
N LEU A 125 0.01 12.17 -9.50
CA LEU A 125 -1.27 12.35 -8.84
C LEU A 125 -1.43 13.83 -8.49
N GLU A 126 -2.54 14.41 -8.87
CA GLU A 126 -2.93 15.79 -8.61
C GLU A 126 -4.17 15.83 -7.72
N LEU A 127 -4.18 16.76 -6.77
CA LEU A 127 -5.37 17.09 -5.99
C LEU A 127 -6.32 17.98 -6.80
N THR A 128 -7.53 17.52 -7.05
CA THR A 128 -8.55 18.27 -7.80
C THR A 128 -9.29 19.30 -6.95
N HIS A 129 -9.44 19.05 -5.64
CA HIS A 129 -10.17 19.91 -4.73
C HIS A 129 -9.41 20.08 -3.40
N TRP A 130 -9.15 21.34 -3.04
CA TRP A 130 -8.58 21.70 -1.75
C TRP A 130 -9.67 21.75 -0.69
N ASP A 131 -9.43 21.12 0.45
CA ASP A 131 -10.38 21.01 1.54
C ASP A 131 -9.87 21.78 2.78
N PRO A 132 -10.48 22.94 3.10
CA PRO A 132 -10.10 23.72 4.27
C PRO A 132 -10.22 22.95 5.59
N GLU A 133 -11.14 21.99 5.71
CA GLU A 133 -11.32 21.22 6.95
C GLU A 133 -10.10 20.33 7.23
N LEU A 134 -9.36 19.95 6.20
CA LEU A 134 -8.12 19.18 6.34
C LEU A 134 -6.89 20.04 6.68
N THR A 135 -7.03 21.38 6.70
CA THR A 135 -5.91 22.31 6.99
C THR A 135 -5.66 22.54 8.47
N VAL A 136 -6.57 22.08 9.33
CA VAL A 136 -6.44 22.24 10.78
C VAL A 136 -5.46 21.20 11.32
N SER A 137 -4.43 21.67 12.02
CA SER A 137 -3.45 20.79 12.66
C SER A 137 -4.05 20.11 13.90
N ALA A 138 -3.52 18.93 14.26
CA ALA A 138 -3.92 18.25 15.49
C ALA A 138 -3.73 19.15 16.74
N ASN A 139 -2.68 19.97 16.77
CA ASN A 139 -2.42 20.89 17.88
C ASN A 139 -3.50 21.98 17.96
N GLN A 140 -3.91 22.55 16.83
CA GLN A 140 -4.99 23.55 16.80
C GLN A 140 -6.31 22.97 17.31
N LEU A 141 -6.66 21.73 16.91
CA LEU A 141 -7.88 21.06 17.40
C LEU A 141 -7.84 20.84 18.91
N ILE A 142 -6.69 20.41 19.45
CA ILE A 142 -6.51 20.23 20.90
C ILE A 142 -6.63 21.56 21.65
N ASP A 143 -6.02 22.63 21.12
CA ASP A 143 -6.10 23.95 21.72
C ASP A 143 -7.54 24.50 21.72
N GLU A 144 -8.29 24.28 20.65
CA GLU A 144 -9.72 24.63 20.56
C GLU A 144 -10.57 23.82 21.55
N GLU A 145 -10.33 22.52 21.68
CA GLU A 145 -11.01 21.66 22.63
C GLU A 145 -10.73 22.07 24.09
N ASN A 146 -9.47 22.40 24.40
CA ASN A 146 -9.09 22.90 25.72
C ASN A 146 -9.79 24.23 26.04
N ARG A 147 -9.84 25.17 25.09
CA ARG A 147 -10.56 26.45 25.26
C ARG A 147 -12.07 26.25 25.44
N ALA A 148 -12.67 25.28 24.76
CA ALA A 148 -14.10 24.98 24.91
C ALA A 148 -14.43 24.48 26.33
N ARG A 149 -13.55 23.66 26.92
CA ARG A 149 -13.69 23.16 28.30
C ARG A 149 -13.46 24.22 29.38
N GLU A 150 -12.69 25.27 29.09
CA GLU A 150 -12.46 26.38 30.03
C GLU A 150 -13.66 27.35 30.12
N VAL A 151 -14.59 27.28 29.17
CA VAL A 151 -15.77 28.15 29.07
C VAL A 151 -17.04 27.47 29.64
N GLU A 152 -16.99 26.16 29.91
CA GLU A 152 -18.05 25.34 30.54
C GLU A 152 -17.90 25.30 32.07
#